data_AF-A0A0C2H7B3-F1
#
_entry.id   AF-A0A0C2H7B3-F1
#
_cell.length_a   1.000
_cell.length_b   1.000
_cell.length_c   1.000
_cell.angle_alpha   90.00
_cell.angle_beta   90.00
_cell.angle_gamma   90.00
#
_symmetry.space_group_name_H-M   'P 1'
#
loop_
_entity.id
_entity.type
_entity.pdbx_description
1 polymer ?
#
loop_
_entity_poly.entity_id
_entity_poly.type
_entity_poly.pdbx_seq_one_letter_code
_entity_poly.pdbx_strand_id
1 'polypeptide(L)'
;MEAAKQRGMDYRNRGASNEEAQAATYYDIEERIAGTGRNIRHVVPPPELPPPQLNEVSFDPVDCAHKGALLYAILNTRQLHVYDTILAAITDSSRSRLFFIDGPGGSGKTYLYNSIFNMLMGQR
;
A
#
# COMPACT_ATOMS: atom_id res chain seq x y z
N MET A 1 -2.71 -10.94 16.20
CA MET A 1 -1.62 -11.76 15.64
C MET A 1 -1.56 -11.69 14.12
N GLU A 2 -2.69 -11.74 13.40
CA GLU A 2 -2.72 -11.71 11.93
C GLU A 2 -2.07 -10.46 11.31
N ALA A 3 -2.36 -9.26 11.85
CA ALA A 3 -1.78 -8.01 11.35
C ALA A 3 -0.25 -7.94 11.49
N ALA A 4 0.33 -8.58 12.51
CA ALA A 4 1.78 -8.65 12.69
C ALA A 4 2.43 -9.60 11.68
N LYS A 5 1.78 -10.75 11.41
CA LYS A 5 2.21 -11.68 10.36
C LYS A 5 2.17 -11.01 8.99
N GLN A 6 1.10 -10.28 8.69
CA GLN A 6 0.96 -9.57 7.42
C GLN A 6 2.08 -8.54 7.22
N ARG A 7 2.41 -7.75 8.25
CA ARG A 7 3.53 -6.80 8.13
C ARG A 7 4.88 -7.47 7.93
N GLY A 8 5.15 -8.56 8.65
CA GLY A 8 6.37 -9.34 8.43
C GLY A 8 6.49 -9.78 6.97
N MET A 9 5.38 -10.23 6.37
CA MET A 9 5.33 -10.58 4.94
C MET A 9 5.55 -9.36 4.04
N ASP A 10 4.98 -8.21 4.39
CA ASP A 10 5.16 -6.97 3.61
C ASP A 10 6.63 -6.55 3.57
N TYR A 11 7.38 -6.65 4.67
CA TYR A 11 8.83 -6.37 4.66
C TYR A 11 9.62 -7.36 3.83
N ARG A 12 9.28 -8.65 3.91
CA ARG A 12 9.92 -9.69 3.08
C ARG A 12 9.67 -9.44 1.59
N ASN A 13 8.48 -9.00 1.22
CA ASN A 13 8.15 -8.63 -0.15
C ASN A 13 8.94 -7.41 -0.65
N ARG A 14 9.56 -6.63 0.27
CA ARG A 14 10.47 -5.52 -0.04
C ARG A 14 11.95 -5.94 -0.07
N GLY A 15 12.24 -7.24 0.05
CA GLY A 15 13.59 -7.79 0.00
C GLY A 15 14.28 -7.92 1.37
N ALA A 16 13.58 -7.66 2.48
CA ALA A 16 14.13 -7.87 3.81
C ALA A 16 14.39 -9.36 4.10
N SER A 17 15.46 -9.67 4.82
CA SER A 17 15.68 -11.00 5.39
C SER A 17 14.59 -11.36 6.40
N ASN A 18 14.54 -12.61 6.86
CA ASN A 18 13.59 -12.99 7.91
C ASN A 18 13.85 -12.24 9.21
N GLU A 19 15.13 -12.06 9.56
CA GLU A 19 15.59 -11.37 10.76
C GLU A 19 15.29 -9.87 10.67
N GLU A 20 15.55 -9.25 9.52
CA GLU A 20 15.20 -7.84 9.26
C GLU A 20 13.68 -7.63 9.28
N ALA A 21 12.90 -8.51 8.65
CA ALA A 21 11.45 -8.43 8.65
C ALA A 21 10.86 -8.61 10.06
N GLN A 22 11.45 -9.51 10.87
CA GLN A 22 11.07 -9.68 12.26
C GLN A 22 11.41 -8.43 13.09
N ALA A 23 12.62 -7.87 12.91
CA ALA A 23 13.05 -6.68 13.61
C ALA A 23 12.19 -5.46 13.24
N ALA A 24 11.97 -5.23 11.95
CA ALA A 24 11.07 -4.20 11.43
C ALA A 24 9.69 -4.33 12.07
N THR A 25 9.10 -5.53 12.03
CA THR A 25 7.78 -5.80 12.61
C THR A 25 7.73 -5.50 14.10
N TYR A 26 8.79 -5.82 14.85
CA TYR A 26 8.86 -5.52 16.28
C TYR A 26 8.79 -4.02 16.55
N TYR A 27 9.65 -3.22 15.92
CA TYR A 27 9.72 -1.78 16.17
C TYR A 27 8.46 -1.05 15.67
N ASP A 28 7.87 -1.52 14.56
CA ASP A 28 6.59 -1.02 14.03
C ASP A 28 5.38 -1.30 14.96
N ILE A 29 5.45 -2.38 15.75
CA ILE A 29 4.45 -2.69 16.76
C ILE A 29 4.72 -1.87 18.02
N GLU A 30 5.99 -1.76 18.42
CA GLU A 30 6.41 -0.97 19.58
C GLU A 30 5.97 0.50 19.46
N GLU A 31 6.22 1.14 18.32
CA GLU A 31 5.81 2.52 18.05
C GLU A 31 4.29 2.71 18.19
N ARG A 32 3.52 1.79 17.62
CA ARG A 32 2.05 1.85 17.68
C ARG A 32 1.50 1.63 19.09
N ILE A 33 2.13 0.74 19.86
CA ILE A 33 1.75 0.48 21.24
C ILE A 33 2.17 1.64 22.16
N ALA A 34 3.32 2.28 21.88
CA ALA A 34 3.77 3.45 22.61
C ALA A 34 2.74 4.60 22.54
N GLY A 35 2.09 4.79 21.39
CA GLY A 35 0.97 5.73 21.21
C GLY A 35 -0.26 5.46 22.11
N THR A 36 -0.34 4.27 22.72
CA THR A 36 -1.41 3.89 23.67
C THR A 36 -0.97 3.97 25.14
N GLY A 37 0.25 4.45 25.42
CA GLY A 37 0.83 4.49 26.77
C GLY A 37 1.25 3.14 27.32
N ARG A 38 1.38 2.12 26.47
CA ARG A 38 1.82 0.76 26.83
C ARG A 38 3.24 0.51 26.33
N ASN A 39 3.90 -0.51 26.90
CA ASN A 39 5.24 -0.91 26.51
C ASN A 39 5.28 -2.43 26.25
N ILE A 40 5.74 -2.84 25.05
CA ILE A 40 5.78 -4.25 24.66
C ILE A 40 7.04 -4.98 25.13
N ARG A 41 8.10 -4.28 25.56
CA ARG A 41 9.39 -4.88 25.94
C ARG A 41 9.28 -5.88 27.08
N HIS A 42 8.27 -5.73 27.95
CA HIS A 42 7.98 -6.67 29.04
C HIS A 42 7.32 -7.98 28.57
N VAL A 43 6.72 -7.98 27.38
CA VAL A 43 6.02 -9.14 26.80
C VAL A 43 6.89 -9.83 25.76
N VAL A 44 7.58 -9.04 24.93
CA VAL A 44 8.48 -9.53 23.89
C VAL A 44 9.79 -8.73 23.99
N PRO A 45 10.94 -9.38 24.23
CA PRO A 45 12.22 -8.67 24.27
C PRO A 45 12.55 -8.07 22.89
N PRO A 46 13.29 -6.96 22.84
CA PRO A 46 13.72 -6.38 21.58
C PRO A 46 14.60 -7.37 20.79
N PRO A 47 14.50 -7.36 19.46
CA PRO A 47 15.37 -8.14 18.59
C PRO A 47 16.82 -7.67 18.73
N GLU A 48 17.79 -8.55 18.43
CA GLU A 48 19.21 -8.20 18.41
C GLU A 48 19.53 -7.16 17.33
N LEU A 49 18.83 -7.25 16.19
CA LEU A 49 18.98 -6.27 15.11
C LEU A 49 18.38 -4.92 15.52
N PRO A 50 19.08 -3.81 15.23
CA PRO A 50 18.50 -2.48 15.36
C PRO A 50 17.33 -2.31 14.37
N PRO A 51 16.53 -1.23 14.50
CA PRO A 51 15.51 -0.92 13.51
C PRO A 51 16.12 -0.89 12.10
N PRO A 52 15.70 -1.78 11.19
CA PRO A 52 16.30 -1.85 9.87
C PRO A 52 15.92 -0.61 9.06
N GLN A 53 16.89 -0.05 8.35
CA GLN A 53 16.65 1.00 7.35
C GLN A 53 16.17 0.34 6.06
N LEU A 54 14.90 -0.04 6.04
CA LEU A 54 14.32 -0.65 4.84
C LEU A 54 14.06 0.44 3.79
N ASN A 55 14.54 0.21 2.58
CA ASN A 55 14.24 1.07 1.45
C ASN A 55 12.72 1.16 1.29
N GLU A 56 12.21 2.38 1.14
CA GLU A 56 10.85 2.54 0.63
C GLU A 56 10.76 1.89 -0.74
N VAL A 57 9.63 1.22 -1.01
CA VAL A 57 9.35 0.74 -2.37
C VAL A 57 9.23 1.98 -3.25
N SER A 58 10.28 2.22 -4.03
CA SER A 58 10.25 3.25 -5.06
C SER A 58 9.59 2.68 -6.30
N PHE A 59 8.79 3.50 -6.93
CA PHE A 59 8.15 3.19 -8.20
C PHE A 59 8.68 4.20 -9.20
N ASP A 60 9.25 3.71 -10.31
CA ASP A 60 9.73 4.61 -11.36
C ASP A 60 8.52 5.32 -12.01
N PRO A 61 8.47 6.67 -11.99
CA PRO A 61 7.36 7.40 -12.57
C PRO A 61 7.17 7.12 -14.07
N VAL A 62 8.25 6.89 -14.81
CA VAL A 62 8.17 6.63 -16.26
C VAL A 62 7.52 5.28 -16.54
N ASP A 63 7.98 4.23 -15.88
CA ASP A 63 7.35 2.90 -15.96
C ASP A 63 5.89 2.93 -15.51
N CYS A 64 5.59 3.67 -14.43
CA CYS A 64 4.22 3.83 -13.94
C CYS A 64 3.33 4.55 -14.94
N ALA A 65 3.80 5.64 -15.55
CA ALA A 65 3.06 6.39 -16.56
C ALA A 65 2.76 5.51 -17.79
N HIS A 66 3.76 4.78 -18.28
CA HIS A 66 3.61 3.87 -19.40
C HIS A 66 2.58 2.78 -19.09
N LYS A 67 2.72 2.12 -17.94
CA LYS A 67 1.80 1.07 -17.50
C LYS A 67 0.39 1.61 -17.24
N GLY A 68 0.27 2.80 -16.65
CA GLY A 68 -0.99 3.49 -16.42
C GLY A 68 -1.74 3.73 -17.74
N ALA A 69 -1.05 4.25 -18.76
CA ALA A 69 -1.62 4.48 -20.09
C ALA A 69 -2.11 3.18 -20.76
N LEU A 70 -1.30 2.11 -20.70
CA LEU A 70 -1.69 0.80 -21.24
C LEU A 70 -2.93 0.23 -20.53
N LEU A 71 -2.97 0.33 -19.19
CA LEU A 71 -4.09 -0.19 -18.42
C LEU A 71 -5.37 0.62 -18.62
N TYR A 72 -5.24 1.95 -18.73
CA TYR A 72 -6.35 2.85 -19.00
C TYR A 72 -7.02 2.54 -20.34
N ALA A 73 -6.23 2.26 -21.38
CA ALA A 73 -6.71 2.04 -22.74
C ALA A 73 -7.70 0.87 -22.89
N ILE A 74 -7.68 -0.09 -21.96
CA ILE A 74 -8.54 -1.28 -22.00
C ILE A 74 -9.53 -1.38 -20.83
N LEU A 75 -9.75 -0.28 -20.10
CA LEU A 75 -10.83 -0.23 -19.11
C LEU A 75 -12.19 -0.38 -19.80
N ASN A 76 -13.05 -1.22 -19.23
CA ASN A 76 -14.45 -1.25 -19.66
C ASN A 76 -15.21 -0.03 -19.14
N THR A 77 -16.40 0.24 -19.69
CA THR A 77 -17.21 1.42 -19.37
C THR A 77 -17.46 1.62 -17.87
N ARG A 78 -17.68 0.53 -17.11
CA ARG A 78 -17.94 0.64 -15.66
C ARG A 78 -16.68 0.99 -14.89
N GLN A 79 -15.56 0.36 -15.24
CA GLN A 79 -14.26 0.65 -14.63
C GLN A 79 -13.81 2.06 -14.97
N LEU A 80 -13.98 2.51 -16.22
CA LEU A 80 -13.66 3.87 -16.67
C LEU A 80 -14.47 4.91 -15.89
N HIS A 81 -15.77 4.68 -15.69
CA HIS A 81 -16.60 5.57 -14.88
C HIS A 81 -16.08 5.73 -13.44
N VAL A 82 -15.69 4.62 -12.80
CA VAL A 82 -15.11 4.66 -11.45
C VAL A 82 -13.75 5.36 -11.44
N TYR A 83 -12.90 5.06 -12.43
CA TYR A 83 -11.60 5.68 -12.62
C TYR A 83 -11.71 7.21 -12.71
N ASP A 84 -12.55 7.72 -13.61
CA ASP A 84 -12.74 9.16 -13.82
C ASP A 84 -13.32 9.84 -12.59
N THR A 85 -14.26 9.18 -11.91
CA THR A 85 -14.86 9.69 -10.67
C THR A 85 -13.81 9.87 -9.58
N ILE A 86 -12.91 8.89 -9.41
CA ILE A 86 -11.84 8.95 -8.42
C ILE A 86 -10.81 10.01 -8.80
N LEU A 87 -10.35 10.07 -10.05
CA LEU A 87 -9.36 11.08 -10.47
C LEU A 87 -9.89 12.50 -10.31
N ALA A 88 -11.16 12.73 -10.62
CA ALA A 88 -11.76 14.05 -10.45
C ALA A 88 -11.87 14.46 -8.97
N ALA A 89 -12.03 13.51 -8.04
CA ALA A 89 -12.01 13.80 -6.60
C ALA A 89 -10.61 14.09 -6.04
N ILE A 90 -9.56 13.74 -6.79
CA ILE A 90 -8.18 14.09 -6.43
C ILE A 90 -7.89 15.55 -6.79
N THR A 91 -8.40 16.03 -7.93
CA THR A 91 -8.19 17.41 -8.40
C THR A 91 -9.15 18.42 -7.78
N ASP A 92 -10.37 17.99 -7.41
CA ASP A 92 -11.40 18.84 -6.81
C ASP A 92 -11.59 18.50 -5.33
N SER A 93 -11.03 19.35 -4.47
CA SER A 93 -11.05 19.18 -3.01
C SER A 93 -12.45 19.30 -2.39
N SER A 94 -13.45 19.79 -3.13
CA SER A 94 -14.85 19.88 -2.69
C SER A 94 -15.58 18.54 -2.75
N ARG A 95 -15.03 17.54 -3.45
CA ARG A 95 -15.64 16.21 -3.61
C ARG A 95 -15.29 15.27 -2.45
N SER A 96 -16.17 14.29 -2.22
CA SER A 96 -15.86 13.16 -1.32
C SER A 96 -14.65 12.39 -1.85
N ARG A 97 -13.73 12.02 -0.95
CA ARG A 97 -12.54 11.22 -1.26
C ARG A 97 -12.60 9.79 -0.71
N LEU A 98 -13.72 9.40 -0.09
CA LEU A 98 -13.94 8.05 0.38
C LEU A 98 -14.90 7.32 -0.58
N PHE A 99 -14.41 6.23 -1.18
CA PHE A 99 -15.16 5.43 -2.14
C PHE A 99 -15.17 3.96 -1.73
N PHE A 100 -16.30 3.29 -1.95
CA PHE A 100 -16.43 1.85 -1.85
C PHE A 100 -16.70 1.29 -3.25
N ILE A 101 -15.81 0.44 -3.75
CA ILE A 101 -15.94 -0.18 -5.06
C ILE A 101 -16.40 -1.62 -4.85
N ASP A 102 -17.67 -1.89 -5.16
CA ASP A 102 -18.25 -3.22 -5.13
C ASP A 102 -18.32 -3.86 -6.51
N GLY A 103 -18.18 -5.17 -6.55
CA GLY A 103 -18.38 -5.96 -7.76
C GLY A 103 -18.14 -7.45 -7.52
N PRO A 104 -18.78 -8.32 -8.31
CA PRO A 104 -18.62 -9.76 -8.18
C PRO A 104 -17.17 -10.22 -8.42
N GLY A 105 -16.87 -11.46 -8.06
CA GLY A 105 -15.60 -12.11 -8.44
C GLY A 105 -15.38 -12.01 -9.95
N GLY A 106 -14.14 -11.73 -10.38
CA GLY A 106 -13.80 -11.61 -11.80
C GLY A 106 -14.12 -10.27 -12.46
N SER A 107 -14.73 -9.29 -11.77
CA SER A 107 -15.05 -7.97 -12.35
C SER A 107 -13.85 -7.05 -12.61
N GLY A 108 -12.63 -7.51 -12.32
CA GLY A 108 -11.41 -6.73 -12.56
C GLY A 108 -11.18 -5.58 -11.57
N LYS A 109 -11.66 -5.67 -10.32
CA LYS A 109 -11.40 -4.63 -9.28
C LYS A 109 -9.90 -4.40 -9.08
N THR A 110 -9.12 -5.47 -8.97
CA THR A 110 -7.65 -5.38 -8.86
C THR A 110 -7.02 -4.70 -10.08
N TYR A 111 -7.56 -4.96 -11.27
CA TYR A 111 -7.12 -4.31 -12.49
C TYR A 111 -7.35 -2.80 -12.41
N LEU A 112 -8.56 -2.39 -12.02
CA LEU A 112 -8.92 -0.97 -11.82
C LEU A 112 -8.03 -0.29 -10.77
N TYR A 113 -7.78 -0.94 -9.63
CA TYR A 113 -6.87 -0.40 -8.60
C TYR A 113 -5.47 -0.19 -9.15
N ASN A 114 -4.95 -1.15 -9.92
CA ASN A 114 -3.64 -1.04 -10.56
C ASN A 114 -3.62 0.09 -11.60
N SER A 115 -4.68 0.29 -12.39
CA SER A 115 -4.77 1.39 -13.34
C SER A 115 -4.67 2.75 -12.64
N ILE A 116 -5.47 2.97 -11.59
CA ILE A 116 -5.45 4.21 -10.81
C ILE A 116 -4.08 4.41 -10.15
N PHE A 117 -3.54 3.37 -9.53
CA PHE A 117 -2.24 3.41 -8.87
C PHE A 117 -1.13 3.83 -9.84
N ASN A 118 -1.00 3.15 -10.99
CA ASN A 118 0.07 3.45 -11.96
C ASN A 118 -0.10 4.84 -12.57
N MET A 119 -1.34 5.29 -12.82
CA MET A 119 -1.59 6.66 -13.27
C MET A 119 -1.06 7.68 -12.26
N LEU A 120 -1.44 7.55 -10.98
CA LEU A 120 -1.07 8.52 -9.95
C LEU A 120 0.43 8.50 -9.66
N MET A 121 1.06 7.33 -9.66
CA MET A 121 2.50 7.22 -9.47
C MET A 121 3.29 7.77 -10.67
N GLY A 122 2.76 7.64 -11.88
CA GLY A 122 3.39 8.20 -13.08
C GLY A 122 3.22 9.71 -13.26
N GLN A 123 2.37 10.36 -12.47
CA GLN A 123 2.20 11.82 -12.44
C GLN A 123 3.16 12.53 -11.46
N ARG A 124 3.96 11.78 -10.70
CA ARG A 124 4.87 12.33 -9.67
C ARG A 124 6.16 12.88 -10.27
#